data_AF-A0A956QDI5-F1
#
_entry.id   AF-A0A956QDI5-F1
#
_cell.length_a   1.000
_cell.length_b   1.000
_cell.length_c   1.000
_cell.angle_alpha   90.00
_cell.angle_beta   90.00
_cell.angle_gamma   90.00
#
_symmetry.space_group_name_H-M   'P 1'
#
loop_
_entity.id
_entity.type
_entity.pdbx_description
1 polymer ?
#
loop_
_entity_poly.entity_id
_entity_poly.type
_entity_poly.pdbx_seq_one_letter_code
_entity_poly.pdbx_strand_id
1 'polypeptide(L)'
;MDSLGARQRGVTLAEAIIAIFLIVAGFVVMAALFDTALRYQARIEADQTAILVAESRMEEVRGWNDQVHGSGGATQFSNWAAVQGTGPDPNYPGYNVTVTVDPGELYSPCSLFELQFPNNQRRWMRNSARTVTVQVDYNGRSFSLVSLIAQPTKEPGTVSVSPSSGQTLGTDATRAFTVTMTDSDGDPLDDIFFDWRTDPTSGPANGVITATRIGDAADLTNHILSSESPPQVVGYGHGTTKMQARAVYRGKEATDLSGALNLLSP
;
A
#
# COMPACT_ATOMS: atom_id res chain seq x y z
N MET A 1 -56.23 70.01 48.69
CA MET A 1 -55.02 70.19 47.87
C MET A 1 -54.16 68.96 48.10
N ASP A 2 -53.93 68.02 47.21
CA ASP A 2 -54.32 67.90 45.81
C ASP A 2 -54.31 66.41 45.42
N SER A 3 -55.24 66.10 44.52
CA SER A 3 -55.36 64.91 43.66
C SER A 3 -54.74 63.57 44.12
N LEU A 4 -55.60 62.69 44.61
CA LEU A 4 -55.44 61.25 44.48
C LEU A 4 -55.38 60.90 42.99
N GLY A 5 -54.19 60.49 42.53
CA GLY A 5 -53.86 60.20 41.14
C GLY A 5 -54.78 59.14 40.51
N ALA A 6 -55.41 59.52 39.41
CA ALA A 6 -56.28 58.67 38.62
C ALA A 6 -55.48 57.51 37.97
N ARG A 7 -55.68 56.31 38.51
CA ARG A 7 -55.65 54.97 37.86
C ARG A 7 -54.90 54.84 36.52
N GLN A 8 -53.65 54.38 36.57
CA GLN A 8 -52.95 53.67 35.48
C GLN A 8 -53.42 52.19 35.33
N ARG A 9 -54.73 51.92 35.34
CA ARG A 9 -55.24 50.52 35.24
C ARG A 9 -55.18 49.92 33.83
N GLY A 10 -55.03 50.75 32.79
CA GLY A 10 -54.88 50.29 31.40
C GLY A 10 -53.45 49.84 31.06
N VAL A 11 -52.44 50.35 31.78
CA VAL A 11 -51.03 50.04 31.52
C VAL A 11 -50.67 48.63 32.02
N THR A 12 -51.25 48.19 33.14
CA THR A 12 -50.95 46.88 33.75
C THR A 12 -51.50 45.69 32.95
N LEU A 13 -52.61 45.87 32.22
CA LEU A 13 -53.21 44.80 31.40
C LEU A 13 -52.51 44.67 30.05
N ALA A 14 -52.15 45.78 29.41
CA ALA A 14 -51.34 45.78 28.20
C ALA A 14 -49.95 45.19 28.46
N GLU A 15 -49.32 45.53 29.58
CA GLU A 15 -48.03 44.98 30.03
C GLU A 15 -48.12 43.48 30.30
N ALA A 16 -49.18 43.01 30.97
CA ALA A 16 -49.39 41.58 31.18
C ALA A 16 -49.59 40.80 29.87
N ILE A 17 -50.33 41.37 28.90
CA ILE A 17 -50.51 40.76 27.57
C ILE A 17 -49.17 40.68 26.85
N ILE A 18 -48.38 41.75 26.83
CA ILE A 18 -47.05 41.77 26.20
C ILE A 18 -46.12 40.75 26.90
N ALA A 19 -46.12 40.69 28.23
CA ALA A 19 -45.33 39.73 28.99
C ALA A 19 -45.71 38.28 28.66
N ILE A 20 -47.01 37.97 28.55
CA ILE A 20 -47.47 36.63 28.13
C ILE A 20 -46.98 36.32 26.71
N PHE A 21 -47.09 37.26 25.77
CA PHE A 21 -46.59 37.06 24.39
C PHE A 21 -45.08 36.83 24.36
N LEU A 22 -44.29 37.58 25.13
CA LEU A 22 -42.85 37.42 25.22
C LEU A 22 -42.46 36.08 25.83
N ILE A 23 -43.17 35.63 26.89
CA ILE A 23 -42.93 34.33 27.53
C ILE A 23 -43.27 33.20 26.55
N VAL A 24 -44.41 33.27 25.87
CA VAL A 24 -44.82 32.25 24.89
C VAL A 24 -43.85 32.20 23.71
N ALA A 25 -43.47 33.35 23.16
CA ALA A 25 -42.48 33.43 22.09
C ALA A 25 -41.11 32.87 22.53
N GLY A 26 -40.66 33.22 23.73
CA GLY A 26 -39.43 32.68 24.32
C GLY A 26 -39.49 31.16 24.50
N PHE A 27 -40.62 30.63 24.94
CA PHE A 27 -40.82 29.19 25.12
C PHE A 27 -40.81 28.44 23.78
N VAL A 28 -41.43 28.99 22.74
CA VAL A 28 -41.42 28.41 21.39
C VAL A 28 -40.00 28.38 20.82
N VAL A 29 -39.22 29.46 20.98
CA VAL A 29 -37.82 29.50 20.54
C VAL A 29 -36.98 28.49 21.32
N MET A 30 -37.11 28.39 22.65
CA MET A 30 -36.38 27.40 23.44
C MET A 30 -36.75 25.96 23.05
N ALA A 31 -38.02 25.66 22.80
CA ALA A 31 -38.46 24.34 22.34
C ALA A 31 -37.85 23.99 20.97
N ALA A 32 -37.81 24.95 20.03
CA ALA A 32 -37.20 24.75 18.72
C ALA A 32 -35.68 24.54 18.82
N LEU A 33 -34.98 25.29 19.68
CA LEU A 33 -33.56 25.10 19.94
C LEU A 33 -33.27 23.75 20.60
N PHE A 34 -34.13 23.30 21.51
CA PHE A 34 -33.99 22.00 22.16
C PHE A 34 -34.17 20.83 21.17
N ASP A 35 -35.19 20.87 20.31
CA ASP A 35 -35.36 19.87 19.24
C ASP A 35 -34.16 19.86 18.28
N THR A 36 -33.67 21.05 17.93
CA THR A 36 -32.46 21.18 17.10
C THR A 36 -31.24 20.55 17.79
N ALA A 37 -31.04 20.82 19.08
CA ALA A 37 -29.95 20.26 19.86
C ALA A 37 -30.02 18.73 19.94
N LEU A 38 -31.21 18.15 20.19
CA LEU A 38 -31.40 16.70 20.22
C LEU A 38 -31.08 16.04 18.87
N ARG A 39 -31.51 16.66 17.75
CA ARG A 39 -31.18 16.17 16.41
C ARG A 39 -29.69 16.20 16.13
N TYR A 40 -28.99 17.25 16.56
CA TYR A 40 -27.53 17.33 16.43
C TYR A 40 -26.82 16.29 17.31
N GLN A 41 -27.30 16.05 18.53
CA GLN A 41 -26.73 15.05 19.42
C GLN A 41 -26.86 13.64 18.81
N ALA A 42 -28.07 13.25 18.38
CA ALA A 42 -28.30 11.96 17.73
C ALA A 42 -27.46 11.79 16.45
N ARG A 43 -27.25 12.90 15.72
CA ARG A 43 -26.39 12.93 14.55
C ARG A 43 -24.93 12.64 14.91
N ILE A 44 -24.38 13.35 15.90
CA ILE A 44 -22.98 13.17 16.33
C ILE A 44 -22.75 11.74 16.83
N GLU A 45 -23.70 11.17 17.58
CA GLU A 45 -23.61 9.80 18.07
C GLU A 45 -23.60 8.77 16.93
N ALA A 46 -24.42 8.96 15.89
CA ALA A 46 -24.42 8.12 14.70
C ALA A 46 -23.10 8.25 13.91
N ASP A 47 -22.60 9.47 13.75
CA ASP A 47 -21.32 9.74 13.09
C ASP A 47 -20.15 9.08 13.88
N GLN A 48 -20.16 9.14 15.21
CA GLN A 48 -19.17 8.45 16.06
C GLN A 48 -19.24 6.93 15.94
N THR A 49 -20.45 6.37 15.90
CA THR A 49 -20.65 4.93 15.72
C THR A 49 -20.16 4.47 14.36
N ALA A 50 -20.41 5.23 13.29
CA ALA A 50 -19.90 4.92 11.95
C ALA A 50 -18.37 4.87 11.91
N ILE A 51 -17.69 5.79 12.61
CA ILE A 51 -16.23 5.80 12.71
C ILE A 51 -15.74 4.54 13.44
N LEU A 52 -16.36 4.18 14.57
CA LEU A 52 -16.01 2.97 15.32
C LEU A 52 -16.18 1.69 14.48
N VAL A 53 -17.26 1.61 13.69
CA VAL A 53 -17.50 0.49 12.75
C VAL A 53 -16.40 0.44 11.68
N ALA A 54 -16.03 1.60 11.11
CA ALA A 54 -14.98 1.67 10.10
C ALA A 54 -13.61 1.22 10.67
N GLU A 55 -13.27 1.69 11.88
CA GLU A 55 -12.03 1.31 12.57
C GLU A 55 -12.02 -0.19 12.91
N SER A 56 -13.10 -0.71 13.50
CA SER A 56 -13.23 -2.13 13.82
C SER A 56 -13.06 -2.99 12.57
N ARG A 57 -13.71 -2.61 11.46
CA ARG A 57 -13.58 -3.36 10.21
C ARG A 57 -12.17 -3.27 9.63
N MET A 58 -11.50 -2.12 9.75
CA MET A 58 -10.11 -1.99 9.31
C MET A 58 -9.18 -2.91 10.10
N GLU A 59 -9.37 -3.02 11.42
CA GLU A 59 -8.61 -3.94 12.26
C GLU A 59 -8.90 -5.41 11.95
N GLU A 60 -10.15 -5.77 11.66
CA GLU A 60 -10.49 -7.11 11.18
C GLU A 60 -9.77 -7.45 9.87
N VAL A 61 -9.71 -6.50 8.92
CA VAL A 61 -9.00 -6.68 7.65
C VAL A 61 -7.49 -6.84 7.89
N ARG A 62 -6.90 -6.08 8.82
CA ARG A 62 -5.49 -6.24 9.22
C ARG A 62 -5.22 -7.61 9.85
N GLY A 63 -6.06 -8.02 10.80
CA GLY A 63 -5.95 -9.33 11.44
C GLY A 63 -6.11 -10.49 10.46
N TRP A 64 -7.04 -10.36 9.52
CA TRP A 64 -7.22 -11.32 8.43
C TRP A 64 -6.00 -11.38 7.52
N ASN A 65 -5.43 -10.23 7.13
CA ASN A 65 -4.22 -10.15 6.31
C ASN A 65 -3.06 -10.87 6.98
N ASP A 66 -2.83 -10.64 8.27
CA ASP A 66 -1.76 -11.31 9.02
C ASP A 66 -1.96 -12.84 9.11
N GLN A 67 -3.21 -13.30 9.22
CA GLN A 67 -3.54 -14.74 9.27
C GLN A 67 -3.44 -15.42 7.91
N VAL A 68 -3.88 -14.77 6.83
CA VAL A 68 -4.03 -15.40 5.51
C VAL A 68 -2.80 -15.21 4.63
N HIS A 69 -2.08 -14.10 4.80
CA HIS A 69 -0.90 -13.75 4.01
C HIS A 69 0.40 -13.81 4.83
N GLY A 70 0.33 -14.07 6.13
CA GLY A 70 1.48 -14.32 7.00
C GLY A 70 2.16 -15.66 6.76
N SER A 71 3.15 -15.98 7.60
CA SER A 71 3.84 -17.27 7.57
C SER A 71 2.87 -18.40 7.95
N GLY A 72 2.80 -19.45 7.12
CA GLY A 72 1.78 -20.49 7.21
C GLY A 72 0.40 -20.10 6.69
N GLY A 73 0.26 -18.90 6.10
CA GLY A 73 -0.95 -18.46 5.41
C GLY A 73 -1.22 -19.28 4.14
N ALA A 74 -2.49 -19.36 3.74
CA ALA A 74 -2.91 -20.24 2.65
C ALA A 74 -2.86 -19.59 1.25
N THR A 75 -2.65 -18.27 1.15
CA THR A 75 -2.78 -17.57 -0.13
C THR A 75 -1.78 -16.43 -0.32
N GLN A 76 -1.45 -16.16 -1.59
CA GLN A 76 -0.62 -15.03 -2.00
C GLN A 76 -1.26 -13.69 -1.61
N PHE A 77 -0.41 -12.70 -1.31
CA PHE A 77 -0.84 -11.34 -0.91
C PHE A 77 -1.64 -10.58 -1.98
N SER A 78 -1.68 -11.05 -3.23
CA SER A 78 -2.52 -10.47 -4.27
C SER A 78 -4.01 -10.83 -4.13
N ASN A 79 -4.36 -11.85 -3.33
CA ASN A 79 -5.73 -12.37 -3.22
C ASN A 79 -6.50 -11.80 -2.03
N TRP A 80 -7.35 -10.80 -2.28
CA TRP A 80 -8.16 -10.12 -1.26
C TRP A 80 -9.66 -10.44 -1.34
N ALA A 81 -10.05 -11.41 -2.17
CA ALA A 81 -11.45 -11.64 -2.52
C ALA A 81 -12.35 -11.97 -1.32
N ALA A 82 -11.79 -12.54 -0.25
CA ALA A 82 -12.56 -12.94 0.93
C ALA A 82 -13.00 -11.76 1.82
N VAL A 83 -12.27 -10.64 1.80
CA VAL A 83 -12.59 -9.47 2.64
C VAL A 83 -13.24 -8.33 1.85
N GLN A 84 -13.08 -8.34 0.52
CA GLN A 84 -13.77 -7.41 -0.36
C GLN A 84 -15.27 -7.70 -0.41
N GLY A 85 -16.06 -6.63 -0.51
CA GLY A 85 -17.49 -6.74 -0.68
C GLY A 85 -18.26 -5.67 0.06
N THR A 86 -19.58 -5.75 -0.03
CA THR A 86 -20.51 -4.88 0.69
C THR A 86 -21.46 -5.74 1.50
N GLY A 87 -21.69 -5.40 2.76
CA GLY A 87 -22.64 -6.08 3.61
C GLY A 87 -22.95 -5.30 4.90
N PRO A 88 -24.03 -5.64 5.60
CA PRO A 88 -24.33 -5.03 6.89
C PRO A 88 -23.29 -5.46 7.93
N ASP A 89 -22.96 -4.55 8.86
CA ASP A 89 -22.13 -4.90 10.01
C ASP A 89 -22.88 -5.85 10.96
N PRO A 90 -22.29 -6.98 11.41
CA PRO A 90 -22.95 -7.93 12.29
C PRO A 90 -23.34 -7.36 13.66
N ASN A 91 -22.55 -6.42 14.18
CA ASN A 91 -22.77 -5.80 15.49
C ASN A 91 -23.67 -4.55 15.37
N TYR A 92 -23.66 -3.90 14.20
CA TYR A 92 -24.42 -2.69 13.91
C TYR A 92 -25.25 -2.82 12.61
N PRO A 93 -26.39 -3.53 12.62
CA PRO A 93 -27.15 -3.86 11.41
C PRO A 93 -27.70 -2.68 10.59
N GLY A 94 -27.71 -1.47 11.17
CA GLY A 94 -28.11 -0.24 10.48
C GLY A 94 -27.01 0.42 9.64
N TYR A 95 -25.79 -0.13 9.66
CA TYR A 95 -24.62 0.38 8.96
C TYR A 95 -24.20 -0.65 7.92
N ASN A 96 -24.14 -0.21 6.66
CA ASN A 96 -23.60 -1.03 5.58
C ASN A 96 -22.13 -0.70 5.41
N VAL A 97 -21.30 -1.74 5.35
CA VAL A 97 -19.86 -1.61 5.22
C VAL A 97 -19.43 -2.15 3.87
N THR A 98 -18.69 -1.34 3.12
CA THR A 98 -18.05 -1.69 1.87
C THR A 98 -16.54 -1.69 2.07
N VAL A 99 -15.89 -2.79 1.76
CA VAL A 99 -14.43 -2.91 1.75
C VAL A 99 -13.96 -3.02 0.31
N THR A 100 -13.11 -2.08 -0.09
CA THR A 100 -12.43 -2.07 -1.39
C THR A 100 -10.93 -2.16 -1.16
N VAL A 101 -10.26 -3.03 -1.91
CA VAL A 101 -8.81 -3.18 -1.84
C VAL A 101 -8.21 -3.01 -3.23
N ASP A 102 -7.41 -1.98 -3.37
CA ASP A 102 -6.78 -1.61 -4.64
C ASP A 102 -5.27 -1.85 -4.59
N PRO A 103 -4.63 -2.15 -5.75
CA PRO A 103 -3.18 -2.09 -5.86
C PRO A 103 -2.71 -0.68 -5.48
N GLY A 104 -1.96 -0.56 -4.38
CA GLY A 104 -1.39 0.72 -3.99
C GLY A 104 -0.28 1.13 -4.97
N GLU A 105 -0.21 2.42 -5.31
CA GLU A 105 0.93 2.96 -6.06
C GLU A 105 2.10 3.27 -5.12
N LEU A 106 2.83 2.22 -4.73
CA LEU A 106 4.01 2.37 -3.90
C LEU A 106 5.28 2.23 -4.73
N TYR A 107 6.14 3.25 -4.73
CA TYR A 107 7.35 3.29 -5.54
C TYR A 107 8.60 3.26 -4.67
N SER A 108 9.65 2.59 -5.14
CA SER A 108 10.96 2.53 -4.47
C SER A 108 12.03 3.26 -5.29
N PRO A 109 12.86 4.14 -4.68
CA PRO A 109 12.95 4.43 -3.25
C PRO A 109 11.85 5.37 -2.73
N CYS A 110 11.29 6.24 -3.59
CA CYS A 110 10.04 6.95 -3.31
C CYS A 110 9.41 7.45 -4.62
N SER A 111 8.13 7.82 -4.56
CA SER A 111 7.36 8.27 -5.73
C SER A 111 7.99 9.45 -6.46
N LEU A 112 8.53 10.44 -5.73
CA LEU A 112 9.12 11.63 -6.34
C LEU A 112 10.37 11.31 -7.18
N PHE A 113 11.20 10.39 -6.72
CA PHE A 113 12.36 9.94 -7.51
C PHE A 113 11.95 9.11 -8.73
N GLU A 114 10.85 8.38 -8.67
CA GLU A 114 10.38 7.58 -9.81
C GLU A 114 9.65 8.43 -10.87
N LEU A 115 9.16 9.63 -10.53
CA LEU A 115 8.50 10.52 -11.50
C LEU A 115 9.40 10.94 -12.67
N GLN A 116 10.73 10.95 -12.49
CA GLN A 116 11.68 11.30 -13.56
C GLN A 116 11.77 10.23 -14.66
N PHE A 117 11.27 9.01 -14.40
CA PHE A 117 11.27 7.91 -15.36
C PHE A 117 9.90 7.75 -16.02
N PRO A 118 9.86 7.29 -17.29
CA PRO A 118 8.61 6.89 -17.95
C PRO A 118 7.86 5.82 -17.14
N ASN A 119 6.52 5.84 -17.17
CA ASN A 119 5.68 4.96 -16.33
C ASN A 119 6.05 3.46 -16.40
N ASN A 120 6.46 2.97 -17.58
CA ASN A 120 6.84 1.57 -17.79
C ASN A 120 8.23 1.21 -17.23
N GLN A 121 9.03 2.20 -16.83
CA GLN A 121 10.36 2.01 -16.26
C GLN A 121 10.39 2.32 -14.76
N ARG A 122 9.27 2.78 -14.19
CA ARG A 122 9.19 3.09 -12.75
C ARG A 122 9.21 1.81 -11.94
N ARG A 123 9.93 1.87 -10.82
CA ARG A 123 9.99 0.77 -9.86
C ARG A 123 8.78 0.78 -8.95
N TRP A 124 7.71 0.14 -9.42
CA TRP A 124 6.46 -0.04 -8.70
C TRP A 124 6.48 -1.33 -7.87
N MET A 125 6.24 -1.21 -6.57
CA MET A 125 6.09 -2.31 -5.62
C MET A 125 4.62 -2.76 -5.60
N ARG A 126 4.27 -3.71 -6.46
CA ARG A 126 2.88 -4.10 -6.76
C ARG A 126 2.24 -4.96 -5.67
N ASN A 127 3.06 -5.74 -4.98
CA ASN A 127 2.64 -6.78 -4.05
C ASN A 127 3.24 -6.56 -2.65
N SER A 128 3.87 -5.42 -2.39
CA SER A 128 4.35 -5.06 -1.05
C SER A 128 3.28 -4.41 -0.18
N ALA A 129 2.32 -3.71 -0.79
CA ALA A 129 1.26 -3.01 -0.07
C ALA A 129 0.00 -2.83 -0.92
N ARG A 130 -1.14 -2.74 -0.24
CA ARG A 130 -2.46 -2.48 -0.85
C ARG A 130 -3.15 -1.33 -0.15
N THR A 131 -3.87 -0.52 -0.92
CA THR A 131 -4.72 0.53 -0.37
C THR A 131 -6.06 -0.10 -0.04
N VAL A 132 -6.42 -0.11 1.24
CA VAL A 132 -7.69 -0.59 1.74
C VAL A 132 -8.57 0.60 2.09
N THR A 133 -9.75 0.64 1.47
CA THR A 133 -10.78 1.61 1.76
C THR A 133 -11.95 0.91 2.42
N VAL A 134 -12.28 1.31 3.64
CA VAL A 134 -13.49 0.90 4.36
C VAL A 134 -14.47 2.06 4.30
N GLN A 135 -15.58 1.87 3.59
CA GLN A 135 -16.67 2.81 3.52
C GLN A 135 -17.84 2.32 4.38
N VAL A 136 -18.41 3.20 5.18
CA VAL A 136 -19.58 2.91 6.02
C VAL A 136 -20.71 3.84 5.62
N ASP A 137 -21.79 3.24 5.14
CA ASP A 137 -23.00 3.93 4.70
C ASP A 137 -24.15 3.74 5.71
N TYR A 138 -24.75 4.83 6.13
CA TYR A 138 -25.93 4.84 7.01
C TYR A 138 -26.79 6.07 6.75
N ASN A 139 -28.13 5.91 6.74
CA ASN A 139 -29.09 7.01 6.60
C ASN A 139 -28.76 8.03 5.47
N GLY A 140 -28.28 7.54 4.32
CA GLY A 140 -27.93 8.37 3.16
C GLY A 140 -26.61 9.15 3.29
N ARG A 141 -25.78 8.82 4.28
CA ARG A 141 -24.43 9.34 4.48
C ARG A 141 -23.40 8.26 4.34
N SER A 142 -22.17 8.70 4.06
CA SER A 142 -21.03 7.83 3.87
C SER A 142 -19.82 8.38 4.65
N PHE A 143 -19.10 7.49 5.31
CA PHE A 143 -17.80 7.74 5.92
C PHE A 143 -16.78 6.80 5.33
N SER A 144 -15.57 7.28 5.05
CA SER A 144 -14.51 6.47 4.46
C SER A 144 -13.25 6.55 5.31
N LEU A 145 -12.69 5.37 5.61
CA LEU A 145 -11.39 5.20 6.23
C LEU A 145 -10.46 4.51 5.23
N VAL A 146 -9.37 5.18 4.89
CA VAL A 146 -8.36 4.67 3.95
C VAL A 146 -7.07 4.37 4.72
N SER A 147 -6.54 3.17 4.54
CA SER A 147 -5.25 2.75 5.11
C SER A 147 -4.44 2.02 4.06
N LEU A 148 -3.12 2.14 4.15
CA LEU A 148 -2.21 1.25 3.43
C LEU A 148 -1.95 0.02 4.33
N ILE A 149 -2.15 -1.18 3.81
CA ILE A 149 -1.82 -2.44 4.49
C ILE A 149 -0.67 -3.09 3.73
N ALA A 150 0.42 -3.38 4.44
CA ALA A 150 1.60 -4.03 3.87
C ALA A 150 1.47 -5.55 3.90
N GLN A 151 2.23 -6.22 3.05
CA GLN A 151 2.42 -7.66 3.13
C GLN A 151 3.00 -8.02 4.50
N PRO A 152 2.39 -8.99 5.22
CA PRO A 152 2.95 -9.48 6.46
C PRO A 152 4.38 -9.98 6.26
N THR A 153 5.20 -9.86 7.30
CA THR A 153 6.59 -10.27 7.22
C THR A 153 6.69 -11.79 7.20
N LYS A 154 7.45 -12.34 6.24
CA LYS A 154 7.70 -13.79 6.13
C LYS A 154 9.17 -14.13 6.45
N GLU A 155 9.47 -15.41 6.68
CA GLU A 155 10.88 -15.84 6.77
C GLU A 155 11.44 -16.08 5.36
N PRO A 156 12.67 -15.62 5.05
CA PRO A 156 13.26 -15.86 3.74
C PRO A 156 13.54 -17.35 3.54
N GLY A 157 13.18 -17.86 2.36
CA GLY A 157 13.50 -19.19 1.89
C GLY A 157 14.65 -19.20 0.89
N THR A 158 14.39 -19.63 -0.34
CA THR A 158 15.42 -19.84 -1.36
C THR A 158 15.44 -18.71 -2.39
N VAL A 159 16.64 -18.35 -2.84
CA VAL A 159 16.84 -17.55 -4.05
C VAL A 159 17.12 -18.52 -5.19
N SER A 160 16.63 -18.22 -6.38
CA SER A 160 16.82 -19.06 -7.57
C SER A 160 17.14 -18.20 -8.78
N VAL A 161 18.33 -18.38 -9.36
CA VAL A 161 18.77 -17.70 -10.58
C VAL A 161 18.60 -18.61 -11.79
N SER A 162 17.91 -18.10 -12.81
CA SER A 162 17.68 -18.76 -14.10
C SER A 162 18.42 -18.02 -15.21
N PRO A 163 18.97 -18.71 -16.24
CA PRO A 163 19.00 -20.17 -16.41
C PRO A 163 19.95 -20.89 -15.45
N SER A 164 19.52 -22.05 -14.94
CA SER A 164 20.32 -22.93 -14.08
C SER A 164 21.18 -23.93 -14.85
N SER A 165 20.97 -24.06 -16.15
CA SER A 165 21.77 -24.92 -17.04
C SER A 165 22.94 -24.16 -17.66
N GLY A 166 24.06 -24.88 -17.84
CA GLY A 166 25.26 -24.28 -18.40
C GLY A 166 25.16 -24.01 -19.90
N GLN A 167 25.71 -22.89 -20.35
CA GLN A 167 25.67 -22.46 -21.75
C GLN A 167 26.98 -21.79 -22.18
N THR A 168 27.14 -21.60 -23.48
CA THR A 168 28.29 -20.89 -24.06
C THR A 168 27.85 -19.53 -24.55
N LEU A 169 28.64 -18.50 -24.25
CA LEU A 169 28.41 -17.12 -24.70
C LEU A 169 29.57 -16.69 -25.60
N GLY A 170 29.28 -16.49 -26.88
CA GLY A 170 30.23 -15.97 -27.87
C GLY A 170 30.60 -14.50 -27.62
N THR A 171 31.49 -13.96 -28.43
CA THR A 171 31.85 -12.53 -28.42
C THR A 171 30.65 -11.66 -28.74
N ASP A 172 30.43 -10.59 -27.96
CA ASP A 172 29.29 -9.66 -28.08
C ASP A 172 27.90 -10.30 -27.95
N ALA A 173 27.85 -11.60 -27.64
CA ALA A 173 26.60 -12.27 -27.37
C ALA A 173 26.08 -11.84 -25.99
N THR A 174 24.76 -11.66 -25.92
CA THR A 174 24.06 -11.25 -24.69
C THR A 174 23.19 -12.39 -24.20
N ARG A 175 23.14 -12.56 -22.88
CA ARG A 175 22.27 -13.53 -22.23
C ARG A 175 21.47 -12.91 -21.11
N ALA A 176 20.16 -13.14 -21.15
CA ALA A 176 19.24 -12.77 -20.08
C ALA A 176 19.26 -13.78 -18.92
N PHE A 177 19.22 -13.24 -17.72
CA PHE A 177 19.06 -13.93 -16.45
C PHE A 177 17.86 -13.35 -15.70
N THR A 178 17.16 -14.19 -14.96
CA THR A 178 16.06 -13.80 -14.06
C THR A 178 16.29 -14.39 -12.69
N VAL A 179 15.82 -13.71 -11.66
CA VAL A 179 15.91 -14.19 -10.27
C VAL A 179 14.55 -14.15 -9.61
N THR A 180 14.27 -15.18 -8.81
CA THR A 180 13.11 -15.24 -7.93
C THR A 180 13.57 -15.56 -6.52
N MET A 181 12.88 -15.02 -5.52
CA MET A 181 13.05 -15.40 -4.13
C MET A 181 11.73 -15.95 -3.60
N THR A 182 11.81 -17.02 -2.80
CA THR A 182 10.67 -17.57 -2.09
C THR A 182 10.83 -17.39 -0.58
N ASP A 183 9.72 -17.49 0.14
CA ASP A 183 9.73 -17.64 1.59
C ASP A 183 10.04 -19.09 2.01
N SER A 184 10.07 -19.35 3.32
CA SER A 184 10.27 -20.68 3.89
C SER A 184 9.18 -21.70 3.52
N ASP A 185 8.01 -21.22 3.14
CA ASP A 185 6.82 -22.03 2.81
C ASP A 185 6.76 -22.34 1.30
N GLY A 186 7.64 -21.71 0.50
CA GLY A 186 7.74 -21.89 -0.94
C GLY A 186 6.94 -20.89 -1.78
N ASP A 187 6.28 -19.92 -1.15
CA ASP A 187 5.58 -18.85 -1.88
C ASP A 187 6.57 -17.81 -2.42
N PRO A 188 6.30 -17.20 -3.58
CA PRO A 188 7.12 -16.11 -4.10
C PRO A 188 7.09 -14.89 -3.17
N LEU A 189 8.28 -14.33 -2.93
CA LEU A 189 8.48 -13.03 -2.33
C LEU A 189 8.70 -12.01 -3.44
N ASP A 190 7.67 -11.20 -3.69
CA ASP A 190 7.68 -10.17 -4.73
C ASP A 190 8.40 -8.89 -4.28
N ASP A 191 8.69 -8.01 -5.24
CA ASP A 191 9.25 -6.66 -5.03
C ASP A 191 10.63 -6.60 -4.31
N ILE A 192 11.32 -7.75 -4.22
CA ILE A 192 12.68 -7.86 -3.69
C ILE A 192 13.70 -7.27 -4.68
N PHE A 193 14.70 -6.57 -4.15
CA PHE A 193 15.81 -6.08 -4.96
C PHE A 193 16.98 -7.06 -4.98
N PHE A 194 17.58 -7.22 -6.15
CA PHE A 194 18.78 -8.04 -6.30
C PHE A 194 19.93 -7.22 -6.89
N ASP A 195 21.09 -7.39 -6.26
CA ASP A 195 22.37 -6.98 -6.79
C ASP A 195 22.95 -8.12 -7.64
N TRP A 196 23.44 -7.77 -8.82
CA TRP A 196 23.86 -8.71 -9.85
C TRP A 196 25.36 -8.61 -10.06
N ARG A 197 26.06 -9.76 -10.02
CA ARG A 197 27.50 -9.83 -10.26
C ARG A 197 27.90 -11.11 -10.99
N THR A 198 29.01 -11.06 -11.72
CA THR A 198 29.67 -12.27 -12.23
C THR A 198 30.51 -12.89 -11.13
N ASP A 199 30.49 -14.22 -11.06
CA ASP A 199 31.34 -15.04 -10.19
C ASP A 199 32.22 -15.94 -11.08
N PRO A 200 33.39 -15.45 -11.53
CA PRO A 200 34.29 -16.21 -12.38
C PRO A 200 34.85 -17.43 -11.64
N THR A 201 34.64 -18.61 -12.20
CA THR A 201 35.16 -19.89 -11.67
C THR A 201 36.43 -20.36 -12.36
N SER A 202 36.65 -19.96 -13.62
CA SER A 202 37.88 -20.22 -14.37
C SER A 202 38.14 -19.10 -15.37
N GLY A 203 39.42 -18.72 -15.52
CA GLY A 203 39.83 -17.61 -16.40
C GLY A 203 39.26 -16.23 -15.98
N PRO A 204 39.64 -15.15 -16.68
CA PRO A 204 39.02 -13.84 -16.54
C PRO A 204 37.66 -13.83 -17.27
N ALA A 205 36.70 -14.60 -16.76
CA ALA A 205 35.37 -14.75 -17.33
C ALA A 205 34.42 -13.63 -16.87
N ASN A 206 34.77 -12.38 -17.23
CA ASN A 206 34.00 -11.18 -16.92
C ASN A 206 33.31 -10.63 -18.17
N GLY A 207 32.18 -9.93 -17.97
CA GLY A 207 31.44 -9.23 -19.01
C GLY A 207 30.72 -8.01 -18.44
N VAL A 208 29.94 -7.32 -19.27
CA VAL A 208 29.11 -6.20 -18.86
C VAL A 208 27.75 -6.71 -18.41
N ILE A 209 27.32 -6.29 -17.22
CA ILE A 209 26.01 -6.59 -16.67
C ILE A 209 25.11 -5.36 -16.82
N THR A 210 23.93 -5.56 -17.41
CA THR A 210 22.87 -4.55 -17.47
C THR A 210 21.65 -5.10 -16.75
N ALA A 211 21.43 -4.68 -15.50
CA ALA A 211 20.27 -5.08 -14.72
C ALA A 211 19.04 -4.22 -15.05
N THR A 212 17.84 -4.81 -14.96
CA THR A 212 16.59 -4.04 -14.97
C THR A 212 16.54 -3.14 -13.74
N ARG A 213 15.82 -2.03 -13.82
CA ARG A 213 15.66 -1.11 -12.67
C ARG A 213 14.96 -1.79 -11.48
N ILE A 214 14.09 -2.77 -11.75
CA ILE A 214 13.40 -3.56 -10.74
C ILE A 214 14.41 -4.50 -10.05
N GLY A 215 15.41 -4.99 -10.79
CA GLY A 215 16.48 -5.85 -10.30
C GLY A 215 16.15 -7.34 -10.37
N ASP A 216 14.98 -7.72 -10.85
CA ASP A 216 14.51 -9.09 -11.04
C ASP A 216 15.11 -9.81 -12.27
N ALA A 217 15.74 -9.04 -13.15
CA ALA A 217 16.40 -9.56 -14.34
C ALA A 217 17.68 -8.77 -14.66
N ALA A 218 18.61 -9.44 -15.32
CA ALA A 218 19.84 -8.83 -15.81
C ALA A 218 20.32 -9.49 -17.09
N ASP A 219 20.91 -8.68 -17.96
CA ASP A 219 21.59 -9.14 -19.17
C ASP A 219 23.10 -9.14 -18.94
N LEU A 220 23.76 -10.26 -19.24
CA LEU A 220 25.22 -10.35 -19.32
C LEU A 220 25.64 -10.34 -20.79
N THR A 221 26.45 -9.37 -21.16
CA THR A 221 27.06 -9.27 -22.49
C THR A 221 28.54 -9.60 -22.39
N ASN A 222 29.02 -10.54 -23.22
CA ASN A 222 30.44 -10.89 -23.27
C ASN A 222 31.21 -9.83 -24.08
N HIS A 223 31.52 -8.72 -23.42
CA HIS A 223 32.56 -7.79 -23.79
C HIS A 223 33.01 -7.01 -22.55
N ILE A 224 34.15 -6.34 -22.63
CA ILE A 224 34.70 -5.49 -21.57
C ILE A 224 34.80 -4.09 -22.15
N LEU A 225 34.24 -3.10 -21.44
CA LEU A 225 34.24 -1.71 -21.86
C LEU A 225 35.34 -0.91 -21.15
N SER A 226 35.93 0.06 -21.86
CA SER A 226 36.82 1.08 -21.29
C SER A 226 36.05 2.03 -20.37
N SER A 227 36.76 2.71 -19.47
CA SER A 227 36.22 3.85 -18.70
C SER A 227 36.11 5.17 -19.51
N GLU A 228 36.49 5.17 -20.78
CA GLU A 228 36.39 6.33 -21.67
C GLU A 228 34.94 6.68 -22.02
N SER A 229 34.69 7.92 -22.43
CA SER A 229 33.38 8.39 -22.89
C SER A 229 33.48 8.86 -24.35
N PRO A 230 32.84 8.17 -25.33
CA PRO A 230 31.99 6.99 -25.17
C PRO A 230 32.80 5.70 -24.92
N PRO A 231 32.25 4.74 -24.15
CA PRO A 231 32.94 3.50 -23.82
C PRO A 231 33.21 2.67 -25.08
N GLN A 232 34.46 2.20 -25.23
CA GLN A 232 34.91 1.32 -26.30
C GLN A 232 35.09 -0.10 -25.78
N VAL A 233 34.89 -1.10 -26.64
CA VAL A 233 35.20 -2.50 -26.31
C VAL A 233 36.72 -2.69 -26.26
N VAL A 234 37.25 -3.04 -25.10
CA VAL A 234 38.69 -3.24 -24.85
C VAL A 234 39.09 -4.71 -24.78
N GLY A 235 38.13 -5.62 -24.69
CA GLY A 235 38.40 -7.05 -24.64
C GLY A 235 37.16 -7.91 -24.44
N TYR A 236 37.38 -9.20 -24.30
CA TYR A 236 36.36 -10.22 -24.13
C TYR A 236 36.72 -11.12 -22.95
N GLY A 237 35.70 -11.57 -22.22
CA GLY A 237 35.88 -12.53 -21.15
C GLY A 237 36.23 -13.91 -21.73
N HIS A 238 37.07 -14.67 -21.01
CA HIS A 238 37.32 -16.06 -21.36
C HIS A 238 37.33 -16.95 -20.12
N GLY A 239 36.78 -18.16 -20.28
CA GLY A 239 36.66 -19.16 -19.21
C GLY A 239 35.22 -19.30 -18.71
N THR A 240 35.05 -19.84 -17.52
CA THR A 240 33.74 -20.20 -16.96
C THR A 240 33.34 -19.23 -15.86
N THR A 241 32.14 -18.67 -15.93
CA THR A 241 31.56 -17.77 -14.92
C THR A 241 30.17 -18.22 -14.52
N LYS A 242 29.70 -17.77 -13.37
CA LYS A 242 28.29 -17.91 -12.98
C LYS A 242 27.72 -16.51 -12.73
N MET A 243 26.44 -16.34 -13.03
CA MET A 243 25.73 -15.13 -12.69
C MET A 243 25.21 -15.26 -11.26
N GLN A 244 25.58 -14.33 -10.38
CA GLN A 244 25.12 -14.28 -9.01
C GLN A 244 24.10 -13.19 -8.82
N ALA A 245 23.00 -13.53 -8.16
CA ALA A 245 22.05 -12.56 -7.62
C ALA A 245 22.14 -12.57 -6.09
N ARG A 246 22.15 -11.39 -5.48
CA ARG A 246 22.19 -11.18 -4.03
C ARG A 246 21.05 -10.27 -3.60
N ALA A 247 20.24 -10.73 -2.64
CA ALA A 247 19.23 -9.92 -1.98
C ALA A 247 19.51 -9.82 -0.48
N VAL A 248 19.02 -8.75 0.14
CA VAL A 248 18.98 -8.61 1.60
C VAL A 248 17.53 -8.46 2.00
N TYR A 249 17.02 -9.41 2.77
CA TYR A 249 15.66 -9.40 3.28
C TYR A 249 15.69 -9.61 4.78
N ARG A 250 15.08 -8.68 5.54
CA ARG A 250 15.11 -8.67 7.02
C ARG A 250 16.53 -8.74 7.61
N GLY A 251 17.50 -8.15 6.94
CA GLY A 251 18.91 -8.18 7.35
C GLY A 251 19.61 -9.54 7.14
N LYS A 252 18.92 -10.53 6.58
CA LYS A 252 19.52 -11.80 6.13
C LYS A 252 19.89 -11.67 4.66
N GLU A 253 21.11 -12.05 4.33
CA GLU A 253 21.55 -12.12 2.94
C GLU A 253 21.11 -13.45 2.34
N ALA A 254 20.56 -13.39 1.14
CA ALA A 254 20.22 -14.56 0.36
C ALA A 254 20.87 -14.41 -1.03
N THR A 255 21.53 -15.47 -1.48
CA THR A 255 22.25 -15.48 -2.75
C THR A 255 22.04 -16.79 -3.46
N ASP A 256 22.00 -16.74 -4.79
CA ASP A 256 22.09 -17.93 -5.62
C ASP A 256 22.92 -17.66 -6.87
N LEU A 257 23.38 -18.75 -7.50
CA LEU A 257 24.22 -18.75 -8.68
C LEU A 257 23.51 -19.45 -9.83
N SER A 258 23.62 -18.88 -11.03
CA SER A 258 23.15 -19.51 -12.26
C SER A 258 23.93 -20.79 -12.60
N GLY A 259 23.49 -21.45 -13.67
CA GLY A 259 24.30 -22.45 -14.36
C GLY A 259 25.63 -21.87 -14.84
N ALA A 260 26.63 -22.73 -14.99
CA ALA A 260 27.96 -22.35 -15.46
C ALA A 260 27.94 -21.85 -16.90
N LEU A 261 28.41 -20.63 -17.14
CA LEU A 261 28.48 -20.00 -18.44
C LEU A 261 29.92 -19.99 -18.95
N ASN A 262 30.17 -20.56 -20.13
CA ASN A 262 31.47 -20.53 -20.78
C ASN A 262 31.55 -19.32 -21.73
N LEU A 263 32.38 -18.34 -21.36
CA LEU A 263 32.69 -17.19 -22.21
C LEU A 263 33.78 -17.57 -23.21
N LEU A 264 33.52 -17.29 -24.48
CA LEU A 264 34.49 -17.47 -25.55
C LEU A 264 35.18 -16.13 -25.87
N SER A 265 36.51 -16.17 -25.93
CA SER A 265 37.32 -15.13 -26.57
C SER A 265 37.37 -15.38 -28.08
N PRO A 266 37.52 -14.32 -28.91
CA PRO A 266 37.94 -14.50 -30.29
C PRO A 266 39.31 -15.17 -30.38
#